data_AF-A0A9P5SFP2-F1
#
_entry.id   AF-A0A9P5SFP2-F1
#
_cell.length_a   1.000
_cell.length_b   1.000
_cell.length_c   1.000
_cell.angle_alpha   90.00
_cell.angle_beta   90.00
_cell.angle_gamma   90.00
#
_symmetry.space_group_name_H-M   'P 1'
#
loop_
_entity.id
_entity.type
_entity.pdbx_description
1 polymer ?
#
loop_
_entity_poly.entity_id
_entity_poly.type
_entity_poly.pdbx_seq_one_letter_code
_entity_poly.pdbx_strand_id
1 'polypeptide(L)'
;MTQSPSQNTTVDQHDLDCAPTARPHEPRRRPSSSSPADSAANSTSSTAEDKEDADDEDEYDKRIARTGCSAENEALQMCYAETHDWRACKDAMQAFRDCWKRNGNVETE
;
A
#
# COMPACT_ATOMS: atom_id res chain seq x y z
N MET A 1 -34.10 51.02 22.11
CA MET A 1 -33.08 51.11 21.05
C MET A 1 -31.88 50.31 21.54
N THR A 2 -31.97 48.99 21.38
CA THR A 2 -31.04 48.01 21.97
C THR A 2 -29.86 47.80 21.03
N GLN A 3 -28.68 47.92 21.61
CA GLN A 3 -27.38 47.89 20.93
C GLN A 3 -27.01 46.47 20.49
N SER A 4 -26.26 46.42 19.38
CA SER A 4 -25.60 45.32 18.65
C SER A 4 -25.42 43.95 19.31
N PRO A 5 -25.55 42.85 18.54
CA PRO A 5 -24.88 41.59 18.87
C PRO A 5 -23.42 41.62 18.39
N SER A 6 -22.49 41.42 19.32
CA SER A 6 -21.09 41.10 19.03
C SER A 6 -21.02 39.79 18.23
N GLN A 7 -20.40 39.84 17.06
CA GLN A 7 -20.04 38.67 16.27
C GLN A 7 -18.93 37.92 17.04
N ASN A 8 -19.27 36.76 17.61
CA ASN A 8 -18.31 35.87 18.24
C ASN A 8 -17.55 35.12 17.13
N THR A 9 -16.40 35.66 16.70
CA THR A 9 -15.53 35.01 15.74
C THR A 9 -14.66 33.97 16.46
N THR A 10 -15.17 32.75 16.62
CA THR A 10 -14.28 31.60 16.84
C THR A 10 -13.59 31.32 15.52
N VAL A 11 -12.34 31.77 15.40
CA VAL A 11 -11.41 31.32 14.37
C VAL A 11 -11.00 29.89 14.76
N ASP A 12 -11.33 28.93 13.90
CA ASP A 12 -10.95 27.53 14.05
C ASP A 12 -9.42 27.39 14.01
N GLN A 13 -8.83 26.94 15.12
CA GLN A 13 -7.41 26.86 15.37
C GLN A 13 -6.84 25.55 14.79
N HIS A 14 -6.95 25.33 13.48
CA HIS A 14 -6.29 24.18 12.82
C HIS A 14 -5.30 24.54 11.71
N ASP A 15 -4.95 25.81 11.52
CA ASP A 15 -4.06 26.25 10.43
C ASP A 15 -2.76 26.94 10.90
N LEU A 16 -2.11 26.41 11.94
CA LEU A 16 -0.79 26.88 12.39
C LEU A 16 0.08 25.73 12.89
N ASP A 17 0.49 24.80 12.01
CA ASP A 17 1.80 24.15 12.13
C ASP A 17 2.17 23.36 10.85
N CYS A 18 2.46 24.10 9.77
CA CYS A 18 3.25 23.58 8.66
C CYS A 18 4.57 24.37 8.58
N ALA A 19 5.42 24.22 9.60
CA ALA A 19 6.84 24.59 9.52
C ALA A 19 7.72 23.41 9.97
N PRO A 20 8.73 23.01 9.19
CA PRO A 20 9.50 21.80 9.43
C PRO A 20 10.54 22.05 10.52
N THR A 21 10.20 21.79 11.78
CA THR A 21 11.25 21.45 12.74
C THR A 21 11.88 20.14 12.28
N ALA A 22 13.11 20.24 11.76
CA ALA A 22 13.95 19.11 11.46
C ALA A 22 14.07 18.23 12.71
N ARG A 23 13.29 17.14 12.75
CA ARG A 23 13.52 16.07 13.71
C ARG A 23 14.91 15.52 13.39
N PRO A 24 15.87 15.50 14.33
CA PRO A 24 17.12 14.79 14.09
C PRO A 24 16.76 13.36 13.71
N HIS A 25 17.31 12.90 12.59
CA HIS A 25 17.14 11.53 12.13
C HIS A 25 17.86 10.63 13.13
N GLU A 26 17.16 10.21 14.18
CA GLU A 26 17.63 9.09 14.96
C GLU A 26 17.66 7.86 14.04
N PRO A 27 18.79 7.15 13.93
CA PRO A 27 18.80 5.89 13.20
C PRO A 27 17.83 4.95 13.91
N ARG A 28 16.83 4.44 13.18
CA ARG A 28 15.91 3.42 13.68
C ARG A 28 16.73 2.24 14.23
N ARG A 29 16.90 2.15 15.55
CA ARG A 29 17.44 0.95 16.18
C ARG A 29 16.37 -0.13 16.09
N ARG A 30 16.58 -1.14 15.24
CA ARG A 30 15.78 -2.38 15.25
C ARG A 30 15.97 -3.05 16.61
N PRO A 31 14.91 -3.35 17.38
CA PRO A 31 15.04 -4.23 18.52
C PRO A 31 15.50 -5.60 18.02
N SER A 32 16.57 -6.12 18.63
CA SER A 32 17.15 -7.42 18.32
C SER A 32 16.28 -8.52 18.94
N SER A 33 15.18 -8.89 18.28
CA SER A 33 14.47 -10.12 18.60
C SER A 33 15.19 -11.29 17.91
N SER A 34 15.97 -12.03 18.69
CA SER A 34 16.46 -13.34 18.34
C SER A 34 15.27 -14.28 18.08
N SER A 35 15.00 -14.60 16.82
CA SER A 35 14.11 -15.71 16.45
C SER A 35 14.96 -16.93 16.08
N PRO A 36 14.64 -18.12 16.62
CA PRO A 36 15.29 -19.35 16.21
C PRO A 36 14.82 -19.75 14.81
N ALA A 37 15.78 -20.24 14.03
CA ALA A 37 15.53 -20.95 12.78
C ALA A 37 14.97 -22.34 13.10
N ASP A 38 13.87 -22.72 12.45
CA ASP A 38 13.65 -24.12 12.10
C ASP A 38 12.90 -24.19 10.76
N SER A 39 13.54 -24.89 9.84
CA SER A 39 13.06 -25.22 8.51
C SER A 39 12.15 -26.44 8.59
N ALA A 40 10.98 -26.38 7.95
CA ALA A 40 10.29 -27.58 7.52
C ALA A 40 9.72 -27.35 6.12
N ALA A 41 10.40 -27.95 5.15
CA ALA A 41 9.89 -28.17 3.82
C ALA A 41 8.69 -29.12 3.87
N ASN A 42 7.63 -28.83 3.13
CA ASN A 42 6.96 -29.88 2.39
C ASN A 42 6.29 -29.31 1.12
N SER A 43 7.03 -29.38 0.01
CA SER A 43 6.44 -29.33 -1.32
C SER A 43 5.65 -30.62 -1.53
N THR A 44 4.33 -30.52 -1.66
CA THR A 44 3.52 -31.57 -2.28
C THR A 44 2.61 -30.94 -3.32
N SER A 45 3.07 -30.99 -4.57
CA SER A 45 2.27 -30.74 -5.77
C SER A 45 1.27 -31.89 -5.95
N SER A 46 -0.02 -31.61 -6.17
CA SER A 46 -0.87 -32.26 -7.19
C SER A 46 -2.35 -31.80 -7.18
N THR A 47 -2.75 -31.24 -8.33
CA THR A 47 -3.97 -31.51 -9.13
C THR A 47 -5.39 -31.13 -8.66
N ALA A 48 -6.01 -30.30 -9.52
CA ALA A 48 -7.35 -30.41 -10.11
C ALA A 48 -8.60 -30.09 -9.28
N GLU A 49 -9.13 -28.88 -9.56
CA GLU A 49 -10.55 -28.48 -9.60
C GLU A 49 -11.47 -28.92 -8.45
N ASP A 50 -11.52 -28.12 -7.38
CA ASP A 50 -12.79 -27.72 -6.73
C ASP A 50 -12.64 -26.41 -5.92
N LYS A 51 -13.71 -25.64 -5.85
CA LYS A 51 -13.82 -24.23 -5.47
C LYS A 51 -13.77 -23.96 -3.96
N GLU A 52 -12.89 -24.60 -3.19
CA GLU A 52 -12.87 -24.43 -1.71
C GLU A 52 -11.47 -24.43 -1.08
N ASP A 53 -10.46 -23.84 -1.74
CA ASP A 53 -9.16 -23.52 -1.12
C ASP A 53 -8.70 -22.09 -1.45
N ALA A 54 -9.57 -21.13 -1.15
CA ALA A 54 -9.25 -19.71 -1.23
C ALA A 54 -8.77 -19.15 0.12
N ASP A 55 -8.20 -19.98 1.01
CA ASP A 55 -7.72 -19.52 2.32
C ASP A 55 -6.22 -19.16 2.30
N ASP A 56 -5.47 -19.66 1.31
CA ASP A 56 -4.02 -19.39 1.18
C ASP A 56 -3.66 -18.13 0.37
N GLU A 57 -4.58 -17.59 -0.45
CA GLU A 57 -4.35 -16.30 -1.12
C GLU A 57 -4.57 -15.15 -0.12
N ASP A 58 -3.58 -14.27 0.02
CA ASP A 58 -3.70 -13.13 0.90
C ASP A 58 -4.78 -12.14 0.40
N GLU A 59 -5.25 -11.26 1.30
CA GLU A 59 -6.29 -10.29 0.95
C GLU A 59 -5.85 -9.35 -0.19
N TYR A 60 -4.55 -9.10 -0.30
CA TYR A 60 -3.96 -8.24 -1.32
C TYR A 60 -4.11 -8.87 -2.71
N ASP A 61 -3.70 -10.12 -2.89
CA ASP A 61 -3.76 -10.87 -4.13
C ASP A 61 -5.21 -11.07 -4.58
N LYS A 62 -6.11 -11.40 -3.65
CA LYS A 62 -7.55 -11.46 -3.91
C LYS A 62 -8.11 -10.13 -4.43
N ARG A 63 -7.62 -8.99 -3.93
CA ARG A 63 -8.04 -7.68 -4.43
C ARG A 63 -7.48 -7.43 -5.83
N ILE A 64 -6.20 -7.70 -6.06
CA ILE A 64 -5.57 -7.51 -7.37
C ILE A 64 -6.26 -8.37 -8.44
N ALA A 65 -6.56 -9.64 -8.15
CA ALA A 65 -7.28 -10.53 -9.05
C ALA A 65 -8.66 -9.96 -9.45
N ARG A 66 -9.39 -9.37 -8.50
CA ARG A 66 -10.70 -8.74 -8.75
C ARG A 66 -10.62 -7.42 -9.53
N THR A 67 -9.48 -6.73 -9.50
CA THR A 67 -9.32 -5.44 -10.18
C THR A 67 -9.20 -5.56 -11.71
N GLY A 68 -8.86 -6.75 -12.23
CA GLY A 68 -8.57 -6.95 -13.66
C GLY A 68 -7.20 -6.42 -14.11
N CYS A 69 -6.31 -6.05 -13.17
CA CYS A 69 -4.96 -5.53 -13.45
C CYS A 69 -3.84 -6.46 -12.93
N SER A 70 -4.13 -7.77 -12.86
CA SER A 70 -3.19 -8.75 -12.30
C SER A 70 -1.91 -8.88 -13.14
N ALA A 71 -2.03 -8.81 -14.48
CA ALA A 71 -0.88 -8.93 -15.38
C ALA A 71 0.12 -7.78 -15.19
N GLU A 72 -0.35 -6.54 -15.08
CA GLU A 72 0.50 -5.38 -14.84
C GLU A 72 1.12 -5.40 -13.43
N ASN A 73 0.39 -5.94 -12.45
CA ASN A 73 0.92 -6.16 -11.11
C ASN A 73 2.04 -7.22 -11.10
N GLU A 74 1.84 -8.36 -11.78
CA GLU A 74 2.85 -9.40 -11.93
C GLU A 74 4.09 -8.87 -12.65
N ALA A 75 3.92 -8.09 -13.72
CA ALA A 75 5.04 -7.44 -14.42
C ALA A 75 5.84 -6.50 -13.49
N LEU A 76 5.17 -5.77 -12.62
CA LEU A 76 5.82 -4.93 -11.61
C LEU A 76 6.58 -5.75 -10.57
N GLN A 77 5.98 -6.84 -10.07
CA GLN A 77 6.62 -7.76 -9.13
C GLN A 77 7.86 -8.43 -9.77
N MET A 78 7.76 -8.89 -11.02
CA MET A 78 8.86 -9.48 -11.76
C MET A 78 10.01 -8.49 -11.97
N CYS A 79 9.72 -7.25 -12.36
CA CYS A 79 10.76 -6.22 -12.47
C CYS A 79 11.49 -5.99 -11.14
N TYR A 80 10.77 -5.94 -10.02
CA TYR A 80 11.38 -5.81 -8.72
C TYR A 80 12.15 -7.06 -8.30
N ALA A 81 11.67 -8.26 -8.65
CA ALA A 81 12.38 -9.51 -8.39
C ALA A 81 13.73 -9.59 -9.14
N GLU A 82 13.80 -9.04 -10.35
CA GLU A 82 15.03 -9.02 -11.15
C GLU A 82 16.00 -7.92 -10.69
N THR A 83 15.49 -6.71 -10.46
CA THR A 83 16.33 -5.52 -10.22
C THR A 83 16.56 -5.22 -8.75
N HIS A 84 15.65 -5.67 -7.88
CA HIS A 84 15.52 -5.27 -6.48
C HIS A 84 15.49 -3.74 -6.26
N ASP A 85 15.14 -2.96 -7.28
CA ASP A 85 14.99 -1.50 -7.22
C ASP A 85 13.70 -1.04 -7.90
N TRP A 86 12.72 -0.64 -7.09
CA TRP A 86 11.44 -0.13 -7.57
C TRP A 86 11.59 1.13 -8.45
N ARG A 87 12.69 1.90 -8.34
CA ARG A 87 12.94 3.07 -9.20
C ARG A 87 13.33 2.69 -10.62
N ALA A 88 13.88 1.49 -10.82
CA ALA A 88 14.13 0.94 -12.15
C ALA A 88 12.83 0.49 -12.82
N CYS A 89 11.79 0.17 -12.04
CA CYS A 89 10.50 -0.36 -12.51
C CYS A 89 9.44 0.71 -12.80
N LYS A 90 9.85 1.93 -13.17
CA LYS A 90 8.92 3.05 -13.43
C LYS A 90 7.91 2.72 -14.52
N ASP A 91 8.34 2.05 -15.58
CA ASP A 91 7.47 1.73 -16.71
C ASP A 91 6.41 0.68 -16.33
N ALA A 92 6.79 -0.37 -15.61
CA ALA A 92 5.85 -1.36 -15.07
C ALA A 92 4.87 -0.73 -14.07
N MET A 93 5.35 0.19 -13.23
CA MET A 93 4.51 0.92 -12.29
C MET A 93 3.50 1.83 -13.01
N GLN A 94 3.92 2.48 -14.11
CA GLN A 94 3.04 3.32 -14.91
C GLN A 94 1.97 2.47 -15.61
N ALA A 95 2.34 1.33 -16.18
CA ALA A 95 1.38 0.39 -16.79
C ALA A 95 0.32 -0.07 -15.78
N PHE A 96 0.72 -0.44 -14.56
CA PHE A 96 -0.21 -0.80 -13.49
C PHE A 96 -1.17 0.34 -13.15
N ARG A 97 -0.66 1.57 -12.97
CA ARG A 97 -1.48 2.76 -12.69
C ARG A 97 -2.47 3.06 -13.81
N ASP A 98 -2.07 2.87 -15.07
CA ASP A 98 -2.93 3.13 -16.21
C ASP A 98 -4.04 2.07 -16.32
N CYS A 99 -3.73 0.79 -16.07
CA CYS A 99 -4.76 -0.23 -15.91
C CYS A 99 -5.72 0.11 -14.75
N TRP A 100 -5.17 0.49 -13.61
CA TRP A 100 -5.93 0.80 -12.40
C TRP A 100 -6.97 1.91 -12.64
N LYS A 101 -6.56 2.97 -13.34
CA LYS A 101 -7.45 4.07 -13.76
C LYS A 101 -8.52 3.61 -14.74
N ARG A 102 -8.14 2.84 -15.76
CA ARG A 102 -9.07 2.31 -16.78
C ARG A 102 -10.16 1.44 -16.18
N ASN A 103 -9.83 0.70 -15.12
CA ASN A 103 -10.75 -0.20 -14.44
C ASN A 103 -11.55 0.49 -13.32
N GLY A 104 -11.42 1.82 -13.17
CA GLY A 104 -12.21 2.60 -12.23
C GLY A 104 -11.83 2.42 -10.77
N ASN A 105 -10.64 1.88 -10.48
CA ASN A 105 -10.17 1.62 -9.12
C ASN A 105 -9.61 2.90 -8.44
N VAL A 106 -9.85 4.08 -9.01
CA VAL A 106 -9.37 5.35 -8.45
C VAL A 106 -10.04 5.63 -7.10
N GLU A 107 -9.27 5.96 -6.08
CA GLU A 107 -9.84 6.37 -4.79
C GLU A 107 -10.54 7.72 -4.98
N THR A 108 -11.84 7.75 -4.69
CA THR A 108 -12.60 8.98 -4.56
C THR A 108 -12.60 9.37 -3.09
N GLU A 109 -11.94 10.48 -2.77
CA GLU A 109 -11.86 11.06 -1.41
C GLU A 109 -13.21 11.51 -0.86
#